data_AF-A0A946D274-F1
#
_entry.id   AF-A0A946D274-F1
#
_cell.length_a   1.000
_cell.length_b   1.000
_cell.length_c   1.000
_cell.angle_alpha   90.00
_cell.angle_beta   90.00
_cell.angle_gamma   90.00
#
_symmetry.space_group_name_H-M   'P 1'
#
loop_
_entity.id
_entity.type
_entity.pdbx_description
1 polymer ?
#
loop_
_entity_poly.entity_id
_entity_poly.type
_entity_poly.pdbx_seq_one_letter_code
_entity_poly.pdbx_strand_id
1 'polypeptide(L)'
;MAYLFLLGVVLTGCAQLPIDSPNEITVEGYVSMMGNEPFAELILKTGGNNSYVLKMDPEMRSTLSTPAHLKVGGRLYLGSWNGSPYAHIQVKEFSSLNDPI
;
A
#
# COMPACT_ATOMS: atom_id res chain seq x y z
N MET A 1 -47.62 38.91 -5.86
CA MET A 1 -47.18 38.55 -4.49
C MET A 1 -47.73 37.17 -4.19
N ALA A 2 -47.04 36.14 -3.75
CA ALA A 2 -45.63 35.84 -3.52
C ALA A 2 -45.57 34.30 -3.37
N TYR A 3 -44.44 33.71 -3.75
CA TYR A 3 -44.06 32.29 -3.66
C TYR A 3 -44.28 31.66 -2.28
N LEU A 4 -44.42 30.33 -2.19
CA LEU A 4 -43.61 29.43 -1.30
C LEU A 4 -44.10 27.95 -1.43
N PHE A 5 -43.27 27.05 -1.98
CA PHE A 5 -42.44 26.02 -1.29
C PHE A 5 -43.20 24.69 -1.03
N LEU A 6 -43.01 23.59 -1.77
CA LEU A 6 -41.82 22.71 -1.95
C LEU A 6 -41.49 21.87 -0.70
N LEU A 7 -41.79 20.57 -0.75
CA LEU A 7 -41.07 19.54 0.01
C LEU A 7 -41.37 18.13 -0.55
N GLY A 8 -40.63 17.79 -1.62
CA GLY A 8 -40.40 16.41 -2.01
C GLY A 8 -39.24 15.86 -1.18
N VAL A 9 -39.48 14.83 -0.39
CA VAL A 9 -38.43 14.07 0.30
C VAL A 9 -38.28 12.74 -0.43
N VAL A 10 -37.37 12.72 -1.41
CA VAL A 10 -36.90 11.47 -2.00
C VAL A 10 -35.81 10.95 -1.09
N LEU A 11 -36.14 9.96 -0.26
CA LEU A 11 -35.18 9.18 0.52
C LEU A 11 -34.40 8.26 -0.42
N THR A 12 -33.45 8.80 -1.17
CA THR A 12 -32.38 7.98 -1.75
C THR A 12 -31.38 7.67 -0.63
N GLY A 13 -31.60 6.55 0.06
CA GLY A 13 -30.58 5.97 0.90
C GLY A 13 -29.39 5.60 0.02
N CYS A 14 -28.29 6.35 0.11
CA CYS A 14 -27.03 5.97 -0.48
C CYS A 14 -26.64 4.62 0.15
N ALA A 15 -26.68 3.56 -0.66
CA ALA A 15 -26.08 2.28 -0.31
C ALA A 15 -24.62 2.57 0.08
N GLN A 16 -24.33 2.42 1.36
CA GLN A 16 -22.99 2.63 1.91
C GLN A 16 -22.14 1.47 1.38
N LEU A 17 -21.42 1.74 0.29
CA LEU A 17 -20.36 0.85 -0.19
C LEU A 17 -19.43 0.57 1.00
N PRO A 18 -18.98 -0.68 1.21
CA PRO A 18 -17.97 -0.96 2.21
C PRO A 18 -16.80 -0.01 1.93
N ILE A 19 -16.37 0.72 2.97
CA ILE A 19 -15.19 1.55 2.89
C ILE A 19 -14.03 0.59 2.73
N ASP A 20 -13.69 0.24 1.48
CA ASP A 20 -12.35 -0.19 1.15
C ASP A 20 -11.45 0.87 1.78
N SER A 21 -10.61 0.44 2.72
CA SER A 21 -9.67 1.31 3.41
C SER A 21 -8.97 2.17 2.35
N PRO A 22 -9.17 3.50 2.33
CA PRO A 22 -8.92 4.32 1.14
C PRO A 22 -7.46 4.38 0.69
N ASN A 23 -6.56 3.71 1.43
CA ASN A 23 -5.13 3.65 1.18
C ASN A 23 -4.60 2.22 1.04
N GLU A 24 -5.43 1.21 0.80
CA GLU A 24 -4.94 -0.12 0.45
C GLU A 24 -4.55 -0.19 -1.02
N ILE A 25 -3.31 -0.61 -1.27
CA ILE A 25 -2.74 -0.75 -2.60
C ILE A 25 -2.11 -2.12 -2.75
N THR A 26 -2.10 -2.60 -3.99
CA THR A 26 -1.33 -3.77 -4.40
C THR A 26 -0.37 -3.35 -5.50
N VAL A 27 0.92 -3.58 -5.29
CA VAL A 27 1.99 -3.19 -6.21
C VAL A 27 2.88 -4.38 -6.53
N GLU A 28 3.34 -4.43 -7.77
CA GLU A 28 4.25 -5.46 -8.26
C GLU A 28 5.61 -4.83 -8.51
N GLY A 29 6.68 -5.50 -8.07
CA GLY A 29 8.01 -4.95 -8.21
C GLY A 29 9.11 -5.76 -7.57
N TYR A 30 10.34 -5.34 -7.86
CA TYR A 30 11.54 -5.98 -7.35
C TYR A 30 11.85 -5.49 -5.94
N VAL A 31 11.93 -6.43 -5.00
CA VAL A 31 12.20 -6.18 -3.59
C VAL A 31 13.66 -6.48 -3.30
N SER A 32 14.34 -5.52 -2.69
CA SER A 32 15.75 -5.63 -2.29
C SER A 32 16.00 -4.92 -0.96
N MET A 33 17.01 -5.36 -0.21
CA MET A 33 17.51 -4.63 0.95
C MET A 33 18.34 -3.43 0.47
N MET A 34 18.11 -2.26 1.08
CA MET A 34 18.87 -1.05 0.79
C MET A 34 19.32 -0.37 2.08
N GLY A 35 20.58 0.08 2.11
CA GLY A 35 21.22 0.65 3.29
C GLY A 35 22.24 -0.31 3.91
N ASN A 36 22.77 0.08 5.06
CA ASN A 36 23.72 -0.71 5.86
C ASN A 36 23.06 -1.09 7.18
N GLU A 37 23.39 -2.27 7.70
CA GLU A 37 22.97 -2.69 9.04
C GLU A 37 23.42 -1.67 10.10
N PRO A 38 22.59 -1.35 11.11
CA PRO A 38 21.25 -1.87 11.42
C PRO A 38 20.08 -1.10 10.77
N PHE A 39 20.35 -0.23 9.80
CA PHE A 39 19.39 0.68 9.18
C PHE A 39 18.95 0.21 7.78
N ALA A 40 19.22 -1.04 7.44
CA ALA A 40 18.86 -1.60 6.15
C ALA A 40 17.33 -1.80 6.08
N GLU A 41 16.72 -1.33 5.00
CA GLU A 41 15.28 -1.34 4.80
C GLU A 41 14.93 -2.16 3.55
N LEU A 42 13.74 -2.78 3.56
CA LEU A 42 13.21 -3.42 2.37
C LEU A 42 12.62 -2.36 1.44
N ILE A 43 13.11 -2.30 0.20
CA ILE A 43 12.61 -1.39 -0.82
C ILE A 43 12.01 -2.20 -1.96
N LEU A 44 10.77 -1.89 -2.31
CA LEU A 44 10.11 -2.37 -3.53
C LEU A 44 10.27 -1.31 -4.61
N LYS A 45 10.84 -1.69 -5.76
CA LYS A 45 10.90 -0.86 -6.98
C LYS A 45 9.96 -1.42 -8.03
N THR A 46 8.99 -0.61 -8.45
CA THR A 46 8.07 -0.95 -9.53
C THR A 46 8.71 -0.70 -10.90
N GLY A 47 8.14 -1.28 -11.96
CA GLY A 47 8.57 -1.01 -13.34
C GLY A 47 8.37 0.45 -13.78
N GLY A 48 7.49 1.20 -13.11
CA GLY A 48 7.25 2.63 -13.36
C GLY A 48 8.19 3.58 -12.63
N ASN A 49 9.33 3.09 -12.11
CA ASN A 49 10.29 3.85 -11.28
C ASN A 49 9.73 4.38 -9.94
N ASN A 50 8.53 3.97 -9.52
CA ASN A 50 8.07 4.22 -8.16
C ASN A 50 8.78 3.28 -7.20
N SER A 51 9.06 3.77 -5.99
CA SER A 51 9.72 3.02 -4.94
C SER A 51 9.05 3.21 -3.59
N TYR A 52 8.98 2.12 -2.83
CA TYR A 52 8.27 2.06 -1.56
C TYR A 52 9.12 1.36 -0.50
N VAL A 53 9.14 1.90 0.71
CA VAL A 53 9.70 1.22 1.88
C VAL A 53 8.67 0.23 2.40
N LEU A 54 9.02 -1.04 2.50
CA LEU A 54 8.15 -2.08 3.02
C LEU A 54 8.34 -2.19 4.54
N LYS A 55 7.25 -2.04 5.27
CA LYS A 55 7.19 -2.39 6.70
C LYS A 55 6.44 -3.70 6.85
N MET A 56 7.15 -4.70 7.31
CA MET A 56 6.67 -6.06 7.53
C MET A 56 6.84 -6.42 8.99
N ASP A 57 5.92 -7.23 9.51
CA ASP A 57 6.11 -7.85 10.82
C ASP A 57 7.29 -8.84 10.77
N PRO A 58 8.03 -9.04 11.87
CA PRO A 58 9.23 -9.89 11.89
C PRO A 58 9.00 -11.32 11.38
N GLU A 59 7.84 -11.89 11.69
CA GLU A 59 7.45 -13.24 11.23
C GLU A 59 7.31 -13.27 9.71
N MET A 60 6.59 -12.31 9.12
CA MET A 60 6.45 -12.16 7.67
C MET A 60 7.79 -11.85 7.00
N ARG A 61 8.63 -11.03 7.63
CA ARG A 61 9.97 -10.71 7.13
C ARG A 61 10.85 -11.95 7.06
N SER A 62 10.72 -12.88 8.00
CA SER A 62 11.55 -14.09 8.08
C SER A 62 11.27 -15.09 6.95
N THR A 63 10.07 -15.06 6.36
CA THR A 63 9.70 -15.92 5.24
C THR A 63 10.13 -15.35 3.88
N LEU A 64 10.51 -14.07 3.84
CA LEU A 64 10.96 -13.39 2.62
C LEU A 64 12.48 -13.52 2.43
N SER A 65 12.86 -14.18 1.33
CA SER A 65 14.22 -14.12 0.79
C SER A 65 14.36 -12.95 -0.19
N THR A 66 15.38 -12.12 0.00
CA THR A 66 15.70 -11.01 -0.90
C THR A 66 17.04 -11.23 -1.60
N PRO A 67 17.19 -10.79 -2.86
CA PRO A 67 16.20 -10.04 -3.64
C PRO A 67 15.15 -10.94 -4.31
N ALA A 68 13.94 -10.42 -4.54
CA ALA A 68 12.82 -11.17 -5.11
C ALA A 68 11.83 -10.28 -5.90
N HIS A 69 11.19 -10.84 -6.93
CA HIS A 69 10.09 -10.18 -7.63
C HIS A 69 8.77 -10.56 -6.96
N LEU A 70 8.09 -9.58 -6.35
CA LEU A 70 6.90 -9.84 -5.53
C LEU A 70 5.72 -8.98 -5.99
N LYS A 71 4.52 -9.51 -5.69
CA LYS A 71 3.29 -8.74 -5.58
C LYS A 71 3.04 -8.48 -4.10
N VAL A 72 2.90 -7.22 -3.72
CA VAL A 72 2.79 -6.79 -2.33
C VAL A 72 1.49 -6.01 -2.15
N GLY A 73 0.64 -6.49 -1.25
CA GLY A 73 -0.61 -5.85 -0.83
C GLY A 73 -0.48 -5.24 0.56
N GLY A 74 -0.94 -4.02 0.74
CA GLY A 74 -0.85 -3.36 2.04
C GLY A 74 -1.37 -1.94 2.07
N ARG A 75 -1.26 -1.31 3.25
CA ARG A 75 -1.67 0.08 3.44
C ARG A 75 -0.53 1.03 3.08
N LEU A 76 -0.79 1.93 2.13
CA LEU A 76 0.08 3.04 1.79
C LEU A 76 -0.01 4.14 2.85
N TYR A 77 1.14 4.65 3.28
CA TYR A 77 1.23 5.84 4.13
C TYR A 77 2.53 6.61 3.86
N LEU A 78 2.55 7.88 4.24
CA LEU A 78 3.76 8.70 4.19
C LEU A 78 4.56 8.50 5.48
N GLY A 79 5.77 7.97 5.35
CA GLY A 79 6.72 7.76 6.44
C GLY A 79 7.95 8.64 6.29
N SER A 80 8.97 8.38 7.11
CA SER A 80 10.29 8.98 7.00
C SER A 80 11.32 7.90 6.73
N TRP A 81 12.20 8.15 5.77
CA TRP A 81 13.35 7.32 5.46
C TRP A 81 14.58 8.22 5.29
N ASN A 82 15.63 7.96 6.07
CA ASN A 82 16.83 8.81 6.13
C ASN A 82 16.54 10.30 6.36
N GLY A 83 15.53 10.59 7.20
CA GLY A 83 15.13 11.96 7.54
C GLY A 83 14.31 12.68 6.46
N SER A 84 14.00 12.01 5.34
CA SER A 84 13.18 12.56 4.27
C SER A 84 11.81 11.86 4.20
N PRO A 85 10.74 12.59 3.84
CA PRO A 85 9.43 11.98 3.65
C PRO A 85 9.48 10.98 2.49
N TYR A 86 8.93 9.78 2.71
CA TYR A 86 8.97 8.70 1.72
C TYR A 86 7.70 7.85 1.76
N ALA A 87 7.37 7.19 0.65
CA ALA A 87 6.19 6.33 0.56
C ALA A 87 6.47 4.96 1.21
N HIS A 88 5.62 4.57 2.17
CA HIS A 88 5.74 3.32 2.90
C HIS A 88 4.50 2.46 2.66
N ILE A 89 4.72 1.14 2.62
CA ILE A 89 3.64 0.16 2.60
C ILE A 89 3.74 -0.66 3.89
N GLN A 90 2.71 -0.57 4.72
CA GLN A 90 2.51 -1.55 5.79
C GLN A 90 1.96 -2.82 5.13
N VAL A 91 2.84 -3.80 4.96
CA VAL A 91 2.54 -5.03 4.21
C VAL A 91 1.54 -5.85 5.01
N LYS A 92 0.47 -6.24 4.34
CA LYS A 92 -0.52 -7.20 4.86
C LYS A 92 -0.31 -8.58 4.27
N GLU A 93 0.07 -8.63 3.00
CA GLU A 93 0.27 -9.87 2.26
C GLU A 93 1.28 -9.65 1.14
N PHE A 94 1.95 -10.73 0.75
CA PHE A 94 2.78 -10.74 -0.46
C PHE A 94 2.77 -12.13 -1.08
N SER A 95 2.97 -12.18 -2.40
CA SER A 95 3.20 -13.42 -3.13
C SER A 95 4.42 -13.27 -4.04
N SER A 96 5.17 -14.36 -4.19
CA SER A 96 6.25 -14.40 -5.18
C SER A 96 5.64 -14.40 -6.58
N LEU A 97 6.23 -13.61 -7.48
CA LEU A 97 5.93 -13.61 -8.91
C LEU A 97 6.91 -14.49 -9.70
N ASN A 98 7.72 -15.30 -9.01
CA ASN A 98 8.54 -16.29 -9.69
C ASN A 98 7.63 -17.33 -10.36
N ASP A 99 7.69 -17.41 -11.69
CA ASP A 99 7.25 -18.60 -12.40
C ASP A 99 8.03 -19.81 -11.88
N PRO A 100 7.37 -20.95 -11.59
CA PRO A 100 8.08 -22.19 -11.35
C PRO A 100 8.92 -22.50 -12.61
N ILE A 101 10.24 -22.53 -12.46
CA ILE A 101 11.17 -23.10 -13.45
C ILE A 101 10.94 -24.61 -13.52
#